data_AF-A0A2N3L2P4-F1
#
_entry.id   AF-A0A2N3L2P4-F1
#
_cell.length_a   1.000
_cell.length_b   1.000
_cell.length_c   1.000
_cell.angle_alpha   90.00
_cell.angle_beta   90.00
_cell.angle_gamma   90.00
#
_symmetry.space_group_name_H-M   'P 1'
#
loop_
_entity.id
_entity.type
_entity.pdbx_description
1 polymer ?
#
loop_
_entity_poly.entity_id
_entity_poly.type
_entity_poly.pdbx_seq_one_letter_code
_entity_poly.pdbx_strand_id
1 'polypeptide(L)'
;MSFDSPFHVTVDFDTSHMIFPTIIAIILGILFTAILITRGRTILAAITSGPWWPAGIDHIRFFGTLVLTVIYFTAMPTVGDIFPNTGLGFYLCSIPYLFALSTLFLHERTRRTLLIAGANALIAPTIVWYILSELFNISLP
;
A
#
# COMPACT_ATOMS: atom_id res chain seq x y z
N MET A 1 29.10 21.51 -35.42
CA MET A 1 29.99 22.22 -34.47
C MET A 1 29.20 22.45 -33.20
N SER A 2 29.85 22.18 -32.08
CA SER A 2 29.32 21.98 -30.73
C SER A 2 28.54 23.17 -30.17
N PHE A 3 27.47 22.85 -29.43
CA PHE A 3 27.05 23.62 -28.25
C PHE A 3 26.81 22.64 -27.09
N ASP A 4 27.87 21.96 -26.67
CA ASP A 4 27.93 21.30 -25.36
C ASP A 4 27.97 22.38 -24.28
N SER A 5 26.81 22.95 -23.97
CA SER A 5 26.65 23.77 -22.77
C SER A 5 26.74 22.85 -21.54
N PRO A 6 27.66 23.10 -20.59
CA PRO A 6 27.76 22.31 -19.35
C PRO A 6 26.51 22.43 -18.44
N PHE A 7 25.53 23.23 -18.85
CA PHE A 7 24.24 23.43 -18.18
C PHE A 7 23.06 22.89 -18.99
N HIS A 8 23.30 22.16 -20.09
CA HIS A 8 22.24 21.48 -20.84
C HIS A 8 21.82 20.19 -20.11
N VAL A 9 21.05 20.36 -19.03
CA VAL A 9 20.43 19.24 -18.31
C VAL A 9 19.27 18.74 -19.16
N THR A 10 19.52 17.67 -19.92
CA THR A 10 18.47 16.95 -20.64
C THR A 10 17.86 15.98 -19.64
N VAL A 11 16.73 16.37 -19.05
CA VAL A 11 15.97 15.48 -18.16
C VAL A 11 15.24 14.47 -19.03
N ASP A 12 15.72 13.23 -18.99
CA ASP A 12 15.01 12.10 -19.55
C ASP A 12 13.83 11.74 -18.62
N PHE A 13 12.64 12.19 -19.00
CA PHE A 13 11.41 11.94 -18.23
C PHE A 13 11.03 10.46 -18.21
N ASP A 14 11.52 9.66 -19.17
CA ASP A 14 11.28 8.22 -19.22
C ASP A 14 12.07 7.47 -18.14
N THR A 15 13.21 7.96 -17.69
CA THR A 15 13.98 7.33 -16.58
C THR A 15 13.76 8.00 -15.24
N SER A 16 13.24 9.23 -15.23
CA SER A 16 13.04 10.03 -14.01
C SER A 16 12.15 9.35 -12.96
N HIS A 17 11.12 8.60 -13.40
CA HIS A 17 10.22 7.89 -12.49
C HIS A 17 10.91 6.71 -11.75
N MET A 18 12.03 6.21 -12.26
CA MET A 18 12.80 5.13 -11.64
C MET A 18 13.81 5.63 -10.60
N ILE A 19 14.11 6.93 -10.57
CA ILE A 19 15.08 7.51 -9.63
C ILE A 19 14.65 7.26 -8.19
N PHE A 20 13.39 7.59 -7.86
CA PHE A 20 12.86 7.41 -6.52
C PHE A 20 12.82 5.92 -6.09
N PRO A 21 12.22 4.99 -6.86
CA PRO A 21 12.28 3.56 -6.57
C PRO A 21 13.69 3.02 -6.38
N THR A 22 14.64 3.46 -7.22
CA THR A 22 16.03 2.99 -7.18
C THR A 22 16.74 3.44 -5.90
N ILE A 23 16.59 4.71 -5.51
CA ILE A 23 17.17 5.22 -4.26
C ILE A 23 16.60 4.46 -3.05
N ILE A 24 15.28 4.28 -3.00
CA ILE A 24 14.64 3.53 -1.92
C ILE A 24 15.13 2.09 -1.88
N ALA A 25 15.23 1.41 -3.02
CA ALA A 25 15.75 0.04 -3.10
C ALA A 25 17.19 -0.07 -2.59
N ILE A 26 18.06 0.89 -2.95
CA ILE A 26 19.44 0.94 -2.46
C ILE A 26 19.47 1.14 -0.94
N ILE A 27 18.70 2.10 -0.40
CA ILE A 27 18.63 2.35 1.04
C ILE A 27 18.15 1.10 1.79
N LEU A 28 17.09 0.47 1.31
CA LEU A 28 16.56 -0.77 1.88
C LEU A 28 17.58 -1.91 1.80
N GLY A 29 18.33 -2.02 0.71
CA GLY A 29 19.39 -3.01 0.55
C GLY A 29 20.55 -2.81 1.55
N ILE A 30 20.97 -1.57 1.77
CA ILE A 30 21.98 -1.22 2.78
C ILE A 30 21.45 -1.56 4.18
N LEU A 31 20.22 -1.17 4.50
CA LEU A 31 19.60 -1.44 5.80
C LEU A 31 19.49 -2.96 6.04
N PHE A 32 19.03 -3.70 5.04
CA PHE A 32 18.94 -5.16 5.10
C PHE A 32 20.32 -5.79 5.35
N THR A 33 21.34 -5.33 4.64
CA THR A 33 22.73 -5.79 4.84
C THR A 33 23.23 -5.46 6.25
N ALA A 34 22.97 -4.25 6.75
CA ALA A 34 23.33 -3.86 8.10
C ALA A 34 22.63 -4.74 9.16
N ILE A 35 21.36 -5.08 8.95
CA ILE A 35 20.63 -6.01 9.83
C ILE A 35 21.24 -7.41 9.78
N LEU A 36 21.61 -7.92 8.61
CA LEU A 36 22.26 -9.23 8.50
C LEU A 36 23.63 -9.26 9.21
N ILE A 37 24.43 -8.20 9.09
CA ILE A 37 25.73 -8.12 9.75
C ILE A 37 25.56 -8.01 11.27
N THR A 38 24.63 -7.17 11.74
CA THR A 38 24.45 -6.89 13.18
C THR A 38 23.65 -7.97 13.92
N ARG A 39 22.69 -8.62 13.25
CA ARG A 39 21.71 -9.55 13.84
C ARG A 39 21.58 -10.87 13.08
N GLY A 40 22.42 -11.15 12.09
CA GLY A 40 22.32 -12.38 11.29
C GLY A 40 22.39 -13.66 12.14
N ARG A 41 23.24 -13.70 13.16
CA ARG A 41 23.36 -14.87 14.06
C ARG A 41 22.11 -15.10 14.90
N THR A 42 21.47 -14.04 15.40
CA THR A 42 20.22 -14.15 16.18
C THR A 42 19.04 -14.51 15.29
N ILE A 43 18.99 -14.00 14.05
CA ILE A 43 17.99 -14.40 13.05
C ILE A 43 18.15 -15.88 12.71
N LEU A 44 19.37 -16.34 12.42
CA LEU A 44 19.64 -17.73 12.09
C LEU A 44 19.32 -18.67 13.26
N ALA A 45 19.70 -18.27 14.48
CA ALA A 45 19.33 -19.00 15.69
C ALA A 45 17.81 -19.13 15.84
N ALA A 46 17.06 -18.02 15.70
CA ALA A 46 15.60 -18.02 15.79
C ALA A 46 14.93 -18.90 14.73
N ILE A 47 15.48 -18.95 13.51
CA ILE A 47 14.98 -19.83 12.43
C ILE A 47 15.22 -21.31 12.78
N THR A 48 16.34 -21.64 13.41
CA THR A 48 16.71 -23.03 13.73
C THR A 48 16.10 -23.58 15.01
N SER A 49 15.78 -22.73 16.00
CA SER A 49 15.38 -23.18 17.34
C SER A 49 13.97 -22.74 17.77
N GLY A 50 13.35 -21.81 17.05
CA GLY A 50 12.01 -21.31 17.35
C GLY A 50 10.90 -22.03 16.58
N PRO A 51 9.65 -21.96 17.05
CA PRO A 51 8.50 -22.31 16.21
C PRO A 51 8.51 -21.44 14.95
N TRP A 52 8.27 -22.05 13.79
CA TRP A 52 8.23 -21.34 12.49
C TRP A 52 7.14 -20.24 12.45
N TRP A 53 6.16 -20.31 13.35
CA TRP A 53 5.09 -19.35 13.49
C TRP A 53 5.10 -18.67 14.86
N PRO A 54 4.92 -17.33 14.95
CA PRO A 54 4.81 -16.64 16.22
C PRO A 54 3.67 -17.22 17.06
N ALA A 55 3.95 -17.57 18.31
CA ALA A 55 2.93 -18.06 19.23
C ALA A 55 1.84 -16.98 19.42
N GLY A 56 0.58 -17.34 19.18
CA GLY A 56 -0.57 -16.43 19.33
C GLY A 56 -0.94 -15.62 18.09
N ILE A 57 -0.45 -15.97 16.89
CA ILE A 57 -0.93 -15.30 15.68
C ILE A 57 -2.43 -15.59 15.46
N ASP A 58 -3.15 -14.57 15.02
CA ASP A 58 -4.49 -14.72 14.47
C ASP A 58 -4.37 -14.95 12.96
N HIS A 59 -4.30 -16.22 12.55
CA HIS A 59 -4.15 -16.61 11.15
C HIS A 59 -5.29 -16.08 10.27
N ILE A 60 -6.51 -15.99 10.81
CA ILE A 60 -7.68 -15.50 10.06
C ILE A 60 -7.49 -14.03 9.73
N ARG A 61 -7.07 -13.22 10.69
CA ARG A 61 -6.77 -11.80 10.44
C ARG A 61 -5.59 -11.64 9.50
N PHE A 62 -4.51 -12.40 9.71
CA PHE A 62 -3.31 -12.29 8.90
C PHE A 62 -3.54 -12.67 7.42
N PHE A 63 -4.14 -13.84 7.17
CA PHE A 63 -4.44 -14.25 5.80
C PHE A 63 -5.61 -13.46 5.22
N GLY A 64 -6.58 -13.10 6.06
CA GLY A 64 -7.70 -12.26 5.66
C GLY A 64 -7.25 -10.90 5.15
N THR A 65 -6.32 -10.23 5.84
CA THR A 65 -5.77 -8.95 5.35
C THR A 65 -5.01 -9.13 4.05
N LEU A 66 -4.16 -10.15 3.96
CA LEU A 66 -3.36 -10.41 2.77
C LEU A 66 -4.25 -10.64 1.54
N VAL A 67 -5.27 -11.50 1.66
CA VAL A 67 -6.24 -11.75 0.59
C VAL A 67 -7.00 -10.47 0.24
N LEU A 68 -7.48 -9.73 1.23
CA LEU A 68 -8.25 -8.52 1.01
C LEU A 68 -7.43 -7.43 0.31
N THR A 69 -6.15 -7.30 0.67
CA THR A 69 -5.20 -6.38 0.03
C THR A 69 -4.94 -6.77 -1.43
N VAL A 70 -4.72 -8.06 -1.71
CA VAL A 70 -4.55 -8.54 -3.09
C VAL A 70 -5.81 -8.29 -3.92
N ILE A 71 -7.00 -8.57 -3.38
CA ILE A 71 -8.28 -8.30 -4.05
C ILE A 71 -8.43 -6.80 -4.33
N TYR A 72 -8.12 -5.94 -3.35
CA TYR A 72 -8.22 -4.49 -3.51
C TYR A 72 -7.33 -3.97 -4.64
N PHE A 73 -6.05 -4.36 -4.67
CA PHE A 73 -5.13 -3.89 -5.71
C PHE A 73 -5.41 -4.49 -7.09
N THR A 74 -6.00 -5.69 -7.17
CA THR A 74 -6.37 -6.30 -8.45
C THR A 74 -7.69 -5.74 -8.99
N ALA A 75 -8.64 -5.40 -8.11
CA ALA A 75 -9.92 -4.82 -8.50
C ALA A 75 -9.80 -3.34 -8.92
N MET A 76 -8.88 -2.59 -8.31
CA MET A 76 -8.70 -1.16 -8.56
C MET A 76 -8.46 -0.82 -10.05
N PRO A 77 -7.51 -1.44 -10.77
CA PRO A 77 -7.34 -1.20 -12.21
C PRO A 77 -8.58 -1.57 -13.02
N THR A 78 -9.22 -2.71 -12.73
CA THR A 78 -10.40 -3.17 -13.47
C THR A 78 -11.58 -2.20 -13.34
N VAL A 79 -11.77 -1.61 -12.16
CA VAL A 79 -12.83 -0.61 -11.93
C VAL A 79 -12.42 0.77 -12.46
N GLY A 80 -11.13 1.11 -12.37
CA GLY A 80 -10.55 2.32 -12.98
C GLY A 80 -10.69 2.35 -14.50
N ASP A 81 -10.54 1.19 -15.17
CA ASP A 81 -10.75 1.04 -16.62
C ASP A 81 -12.20 1.32 -17.05
N ILE A 82 -13.18 1.04 -16.17
CA ILE A 82 -14.60 1.32 -16.42
C ILE A 82 -14.91 2.82 -16.25
N PHE A 83 -14.20 3.51 -15.34
CA PHE A 83 -14.39 4.93 -15.04
C PHE A 83 -13.08 5.72 -15.20
N PRO A 84 -12.53 5.83 -16.42
CA PRO A 84 -11.21 6.39 -16.66
C PRO A 84 -11.11 7.86 -16.21
N ASN A 85 -9.99 8.23 -15.58
CA ASN A 85 -9.63 9.59 -15.17
C ASN A 85 -10.57 10.28 -14.16
N THR A 86 -11.45 9.55 -13.48
CA THR A 86 -12.41 10.12 -12.51
C THR A 86 -12.04 9.87 -11.04
N GLY A 87 -11.01 9.05 -10.76
CA GLY A 87 -10.66 8.62 -9.41
C GLY A 87 -11.74 7.76 -8.71
N LEU A 88 -12.82 7.41 -9.42
CA LEU A 88 -13.93 6.61 -8.89
C LEU A 88 -13.52 5.15 -8.68
N GLY A 89 -12.52 4.65 -9.42
CA GLY A 89 -11.91 3.33 -9.21
C GLY A 89 -11.41 3.15 -7.78
N PHE A 90 -10.59 4.09 -7.31
CA PHE A 90 -10.15 4.17 -5.92
C PHE A 90 -11.33 4.22 -4.93
N TYR A 91 -12.29 5.12 -5.14
CA TYR A 91 -13.40 5.35 -4.20
C TYR A 91 -14.27 4.10 -4.03
N LEU A 92 -14.72 3.51 -5.15
CA LEU A 92 -15.61 2.35 -5.15
C LEU A 92 -14.94 1.09 -4.62
N CYS A 93 -13.64 0.90 -4.86
CA CYS A 93 -12.89 -0.23 -4.32
C CYS A 93 -12.54 -0.04 -2.83
N SER A 94 -12.34 1.20 -2.39
CA SER A 94 -11.95 1.51 -1.00
C SER A 94 -13.09 1.29 0.00
N ILE A 95 -14.34 1.54 -0.38
CA ILE A 95 -15.51 1.32 0.50
C ILE A 95 -15.63 -0.15 0.95
N PRO A 96 -15.75 -1.15 0.04
CA PRO A 96 -15.85 -2.55 0.44
C PRO A 96 -14.56 -3.04 1.10
N TYR A 97 -13.39 -2.56 0.66
CA TYR A 97 -12.11 -2.91 1.27
C TYR A 97 -12.04 -2.45 2.74
N LEU A 98 -12.28 -1.17 3.02
CA LEU A 98 -12.21 -0.64 4.39
C LEU A 98 -13.30 -1.24 5.28
N PHE A 99 -14.49 -1.49 4.74
CA PHE A 99 -15.55 -2.16 5.48
C PHE A 99 -15.12 -3.59 5.86
N ALA A 100 -14.69 -4.39 4.90
CA ALA A 100 -14.26 -5.76 5.13
C ALA A 100 -13.04 -5.82 6.07
N LEU A 101 -12.06 -4.92 5.92
CA LEU A 101 -10.90 -4.80 6.80
C LEU A 101 -11.32 -4.46 8.23
N SER A 102 -12.21 -3.47 8.39
CA SER A 102 -12.75 -3.08 9.70
C SER A 102 -13.51 -4.23 10.36
N THR A 103 -14.26 -5.02 9.59
CA THR A 103 -15.00 -6.20 10.11
C THR A 103 -14.09 -7.37 10.46
N LEU A 104 -12.92 -7.48 9.83
CA LEU A 104 -11.91 -8.50 10.09
C LEU A 104 -11.19 -8.24 11.41
N PHE A 105 -10.93 -6.98 11.73
CA PHE A 105 -10.27 -6.56 12.97
C PHE A 105 -11.23 -6.33 14.15
N LEU A 106 -12.54 -6.28 13.90
CA LEU A 106 -13.55 -6.13 14.94
C LEU A 106 -13.58 -7.38 15.82
N HIS A 107 -13.24 -7.22 17.10
CA HIS A 107 -13.34 -8.31 18.09
C HIS A 107 -14.80 -8.62 18.43
N GLU A 108 -15.66 -7.59 18.53
CA GLU A 108 -17.09 -7.74 18.82
C GLU A 108 -17.94 -7.19 17.67
N ARG A 109 -18.69 -8.09 17.03
CA ARG A 109 -19.60 -7.75 15.92
C ARG A 109 -20.98 -7.37 16.46
N THR A 110 -21.06 -6.21 17.10
CA THR A 110 -22.35 -5.62 17.49
C THR A 110 -22.90 -4.76 16.35
N ARG A 111 -24.22 -4.57 16.31
CA ARG A 111 -24.86 -3.70 15.29
C ARG A 111 -24.27 -2.28 15.30
N ARG A 112 -23.90 -1.78 16.48
CA ARG A 112 -23.29 -0.45 16.64
C ARG A 112 -21.89 -0.39 16.04
N THR A 113 -21.04 -1.39 16.28
CA THR A 113 -19.67 -1.40 15.76
C THR A 113 -19.63 -1.62 14.24
N LEU A 114 -20.57 -2.40 13.69
CA LEU A 114 -20.76 -2.53 12.25
C LEU A 114 -21.24 -1.24 11.59
N LEU A 115 -22.16 -0.50 12.23
CA LEU A 115 -22.60 0.81 11.73
C LEU A 115 -21.45 1.84 11.72
N ILE A 116 -20.63 1.87 12.77
CA ILE A 116 -19.45 2.75 12.83
C ILE A 116 -18.43 2.37 11.75
N ALA A 117 -18.18 1.07 11.55
CA ALA A 117 -17.30 0.59 10.49
C ALA A 117 -17.84 0.98 9.09
N GLY A 118 -19.15 0.85 8.87
CA GLY A 118 -19.80 1.28 7.62
C GLY A 118 -19.69 2.79 7.40
N ALA A 119 -19.96 3.59 8.44
CA ALA A 119 -19.83 5.04 8.36
C ALA A 119 -18.38 5.46 8.05
N ASN A 120 -17.40 4.84 8.72
CA ASN A 120 -15.99 5.13 8.48
C ASN A 120 -15.53 4.70 7.08
N ALA A 121 -15.99 3.54 6.60
CA ALA A 121 -15.70 3.04 5.26
C ALA A 121 -16.29 3.92 4.15
N LEU A 122 -17.28 4.77 4.45
CA LEU A 122 -17.79 5.77 3.52
C LEU A 122 -17.07 7.11 3.68
N ILE A 123 -16.99 7.63 4.91
CA ILE A 123 -16.47 8.98 5.20
C ILE A 123 -14.99 9.08 4.83
N ALA A 124 -14.17 8.12 5.25
CA ALA A 124 -12.72 8.22 5.04
C ALA A 124 -12.34 8.20 3.54
N PRO A 125 -12.83 7.25 2.71
CA PRO A 125 -12.58 7.29 1.27
C PRO A 125 -13.16 8.53 0.59
N THR A 126 -14.32 9.02 1.03
CA THR A 126 -14.93 10.23 0.45
C THR A 126 -14.04 11.45 0.64
N ILE A 127 -13.50 11.63 1.85
CA ILE A 127 -12.59 12.75 2.16
C ILE A 127 -11.29 12.62 1.34
N VAL A 128 -10.71 11.43 1.30
CA VAL A 128 -9.47 11.17 0.55
C VAL A 128 -9.67 11.41 -0.94
N TRP A 129 -10.76 10.89 -1.51
CA TRP A 129 -11.11 11.11 -2.92
C TRP A 129 -11.33 12.58 -3.22
N TYR A 130 -12.07 13.31 -2.37
CA TYR A 130 -12.30 14.75 -2.54
C TYR A 130 -10.99 15.55 -2.53
N ILE A 131 -10.09 15.26 -1.57
CA ILE A 131 -8.80 15.94 -1.49
C ILE A 131 -7.95 15.62 -2.72
N LEU A 132 -7.83 14.35 -3.11
CA LEU A 132 -6.92 13.97 -4.20
C LEU A 132 -7.44 14.38 -5.58
N SER A 133 -8.75 14.19 -5.83
CA SER A 133 -9.38 14.49 -7.10
C SER A 133 -9.66 15.99 -7.27
N GLU A 134 -10.26 16.65 -6.27
CA GLU A 134 -10.74 18.03 -6.44
C GLU A 134 -9.67 19.05 -6.01
N LEU A 135 -9.00 18.81 -4.88
CA LEU A 135 -8.00 19.77 -4.36
C LEU A 135 -6.65 19.65 -5.07
N PHE A 136 -6.24 18.44 -5.44
CA PHE A 136 -4.94 18.20 -6.09
C PHE A 136 -5.03 17.91 -7.60
N ASN A 137 -6.22 17.69 -8.16
CA ASN A 137 -6.42 17.33 -9.58
C ASN A 137 -5.56 16.10 -9.99
N ILE A 138 -5.32 15.19 -9.05
CA ILE A 138 -4.58 13.95 -9.26
C ILE A 138 -5.62 12.84 -9.41
N SER A 139 -5.77 12.33 -10.64
CA SER A 139 -6.51 11.10 -10.88
C SER A 139 -5.66 9.93 -10.42
N LEU A 140 -6.06 9.31 -9.31
CA LEU A 140 -5.55 8.00 -8.94
C LEU A 140 -6.25 6.93 -9.78
N PRO A 141 -5.54 5.87 -10.19
CA PRO A 141 -6.13 4.73 -10.88
C PRO A 141 -7.26 4.08 -10.06
#